data_AF-A0A654U6P3-F1
#
_entry.id   AF-A0A654U6P3-F1
#
_cell.length_a   1.000
_cell.length_b   1.000
_cell.length_c   1.000
_cell.angle_alpha   90.00
_cell.angle_beta   90.00
_cell.angle_gamma   90.00
#
_symmetry.space_group_name_H-M   'P 1'
#
loop_
_entity.id
_entity.type
_entity.pdbx_description
1 polymer ?
#
loop_
_entity_poly.entity_id
_entity_poly.type
_entity_poly.pdbx_seq_one_letter_code
_entity_poly.pdbx_strand_id
1 'polypeptide(L)'
;MKPDVCWQLPIRRSQEWVTRPDGTEILKTTLTEYDRRGWGSGGADLHWYCTGDPAAHVGTKQVWQSLADELTELLGEKAYGELAAMCKRRSQLGLIAVHPATRAAQ
;
A
#
# COMPACT_ATOMS: atom_id res chain seq x y z
N MET A 1 6.28 -13.21 14.16
CA MET A 1 5.35 -13.55 15.26
C MET A 1 4.68 -12.26 15.68
N LYS A 2 3.37 -12.14 15.44
CA LYS A 2 2.56 -10.98 15.84
C LYS A 2 2.42 -10.95 17.37
N PRO A 3 2.73 -9.84 18.06
CA PRO A 3 2.55 -9.68 19.50
C PRO A 3 1.06 -9.49 19.85
N ASP A 4 0.74 -9.75 21.11
CA ASP A 4 -0.64 -9.64 21.64
C ASP A 4 -1.17 -8.19 21.59
N VAL A 5 -0.28 -7.21 21.69
CA VAL A 5 -0.61 -5.79 21.51
C VAL A 5 0.07 -5.30 20.25
N CYS A 6 -0.74 -5.01 19.23
CA CYS A 6 -0.29 -4.28 18.05
C CYS A 6 -1.11 -3.00 17.94
N TRP A 7 -0.42 -1.87 17.86
CA TRP A 7 -1.03 -0.62 17.39
C TRP A 7 -1.59 -0.80 15.97
N GLN A 8 -2.87 -0.46 15.80
CA GLN A 8 -3.44 -0.33 14.46
C GLN A 8 -2.77 0.86 13.78
N LEU A 9 -2.16 0.64 12.62
CA LEU A 9 -1.59 1.70 11.81
C LEU A 9 -2.56 2.04 10.68
N PRO A 10 -2.85 3.34 10.46
CA PRO A 10 -3.63 3.74 9.29
C PRO A 10 -2.82 3.51 8.01
N ILE A 11 -3.43 3.73 6.84
CA ILE A 11 -2.68 3.85 5.59
C ILE A 11 -1.70 5.03 5.71
N ARG A 12 -0.43 4.81 5.37
CA ARG A 12 0.58 5.87 5.37
C ARG A 12 0.35 6.76 4.16
N ARG A 13 0.09 8.05 4.40
CA ARG A 13 0.09 9.10 3.38
C ARG A 13 1.30 10.01 3.55
N SER A 14 2.05 10.20 2.47
CA SER A 14 3.07 11.26 2.39
C SER A 14 2.86 12.13 1.18
N GLN A 15 3.21 13.41 1.30
CA GLN A 15 3.08 14.39 0.24
C GLN A 15 4.40 15.13 0.09
N GLU A 16 4.89 15.24 -1.15
CA GLU A 16 6.15 15.91 -1.49
C GLU A 16 5.97 16.73 -2.76
N TRP A 17 6.60 17.90 -2.83
CA TRP A 17 6.71 18.66 -4.07
C TRP A 17 7.84 18.05 -4.93
N VAL A 18 7.55 17.79 -6.20
CA VAL A 18 8.50 17.23 -7.16
C VAL A 18 8.59 18.14 -8.36
N THR A 19 9.80 18.60 -8.67
CA THR A 19 10.11 19.33 -9.91
C THR A 19 10.32 18.34 -11.05
N ARG A 20 9.56 18.50 -12.13
CA ARG A 20 9.65 17.69 -13.34
C ARG A 20 10.77 18.22 -14.27
N PRO A 21 11.19 17.43 -15.28
CA PRO A 21 12.22 17.86 -16.23
C PRO A 21 11.87 19.13 -17.03
N ASP A 22 10.58 19.44 -17.17
CA ASP A 22 10.08 20.66 -17.81
C ASP A 22 10.03 21.88 -16.85
N GLY A 23 10.56 21.73 -15.64
CA GLY A 23 10.56 22.78 -14.60
C GLY A 23 9.24 22.93 -13.86
N THR A 24 8.19 22.16 -14.20
CA THR A 24 6.91 22.25 -13.50
C THR A 24 6.98 21.55 -12.13
N GLU A 25 6.36 22.15 -11.12
CA GLU A 25 6.25 21.54 -9.79
C GLU A 25 4.89 20.88 -9.62
N ILE A 26 4.91 19.66 -9.09
CA ILE A 26 3.69 18.91 -8.74
C ILE A 26 3.71 18.50 -7.27
N LEU A 27 2.55 18.51 -6.63
CA LEU A 27 2.38 17.85 -5.34
C LEU A 27 2.11 16.36 -5.57
N LYS A 28 3.09 15.52 -5.25
CA LYS A 28 2.98 14.07 -5.34
C LYS A 28 2.50 13.50 -4.01
N THR A 29 1.35 12.81 -4.05
CA THR A 29 0.84 12.04 -2.91
C THR A 29 1.20 10.57 -3.07
N THR A 30 1.76 9.96 -2.03
CA THR A 30 2.09 8.53 -1.98
C THR A 30 1.29 7.88 -0.86
N LEU A 31 0.52 6.84 -1.20
CA LEU A 31 -0.15 5.96 -0.24
C LEU A 31 0.57 4.61 -0.20
N THR A 32 0.87 4.12 1.01
CA THR A 32 1.57 2.85 1.23
C THR A 32 1.24 2.30 2.61
N GLU A 33 1.63 1.06 2.88
CA GLU A 33 1.74 0.57 4.25
C GLU A 33 2.82 1.32 5.03
N TYR A 34 2.71 1.32 6.35
CA TYR A 34 3.85 1.69 7.19
C TYR A 34 4.88 0.56 7.17
N ASP A 35 6.09 0.92 6.78
CA ASP A 35 7.28 0.11 6.99
C ASP A 35 8.24 0.82 7.97
N ARG A 36 9.37 0.19 8.30
CA ARG A 36 10.38 0.76 9.19
C ARG A 36 10.85 2.15 8.76
N ARG A 37 10.94 2.42 7.46
CA ARG A 37 11.41 3.70 6.90
C ARG A 37 10.37 4.81 7.11
N GLY A 38 9.10 4.44 7.23
CA GLY A 38 8.01 5.35 7.52
C GLY A 38 8.10 6.08 8.87
N TRP A 39 8.96 5.63 9.79
CA TRP A 39 9.06 6.13 11.16
C TRP A 39 10.26 7.07 11.42
N GLY A 40 11.06 7.37 10.40
CA GLY A 40 12.28 8.17 10.57
C GLY A 40 13.28 7.50 11.51
N SER A 41 13.98 8.30 12.34
CA SER A 41 15.02 7.82 13.24
C SER A 41 14.51 6.81 14.28
N GLY A 42 13.25 6.92 14.72
CA GLY A 42 12.65 6.01 15.70
C GLY A 42 12.25 4.65 15.14
N GLY A 43 12.31 4.45 13.82
CA GLY A 43 11.94 3.16 13.20
C GLY A 43 12.86 2.00 13.57
N ALA A 44 14.12 2.28 13.92
CA ALA A 44 15.08 1.27 14.34
C ALA A 44 14.69 0.60 15.67
N ASP A 45 14.07 1.36 16.57
CA ASP A 45 13.62 0.90 17.89
C ASP A 45 12.26 0.17 17.81
N LEU A 46 11.59 0.23 16.66
CA LEU A 46 10.35 -0.51 16.41
C LEU A 46 10.67 -1.93 15.99
N HIS A 47 10.57 -2.82 16.97
CA HIS A 47 10.73 -4.26 16.77
C HIS A 47 9.55 -4.89 16.02
N TRP A 48 8.36 -4.29 16.05
CA TRP A 48 7.14 -4.84 15.43
C TRP A 48 6.11 -3.82 14.95
N TYR A 49 5.39 -4.13 13.86
CA TYR A 49 4.16 -3.45 13.41
C TYR A 49 3.32 -4.39 12.53
N CYS A 50 1.99 -4.20 12.53
CA CYS A 50 1.05 -5.18 11.99
C CYS A 50 1.19 -5.45 10.49
N THR A 51 1.38 -4.42 9.65
CA THR A 51 1.30 -4.56 8.19
C THR A 51 2.49 -5.26 7.55
N GLY A 52 3.64 -5.38 8.25
CA GLY A 52 4.84 -6.02 7.71
C GLY A 52 4.83 -7.55 7.74
N ASP A 53 3.86 -8.19 8.42
CA ASP A 53 3.73 -9.66 8.47
C ASP A 53 2.66 -10.13 7.46
N PRO A 54 2.94 -11.10 6.57
CA PRO A 54 1.95 -11.72 5.69
C PRO A 54 0.67 -12.19 6.41
N ALA A 55 0.77 -12.61 7.67
CA ALA A 55 -0.37 -13.01 8.49
C ALA A 55 -1.36 -11.86 8.78
N ALA A 56 -0.99 -10.61 8.54
CA ALA A 56 -1.90 -9.47 8.60
C ALA A 56 -2.74 -9.30 7.31
N HIS A 57 -2.38 -9.97 6.22
CA HIS A 57 -3.00 -9.84 4.90
C HIS A 57 -3.93 -11.01 4.58
N VAL A 58 -4.77 -11.41 5.54
CA VAL A 58 -5.69 -12.56 5.45
C VAL A 58 -7.13 -12.17 5.08
N GLY A 59 -7.35 -10.92 4.67
CA GLY A 59 -8.66 -10.42 4.29
C GLY A 59 -9.25 -11.16 3.08
N THR A 60 -10.57 -11.38 3.10
CA THR A 60 -11.29 -12.02 1.98
C THR A 60 -11.52 -11.08 0.80
N LYS A 61 -11.37 -9.77 1.03
CA LYS A 61 -11.44 -8.72 0.01
C LYS A 61 -10.06 -8.09 -0.17
N GLN A 62 -9.77 -7.67 -1.40
CA GLN A 62 -8.55 -6.90 -1.67
C GLN A 62 -8.61 -5.54 -0.95
N VAL A 63 -7.44 -5.02 -0.55
CA VAL A 63 -7.32 -3.79 0.25
C VAL A 63 -8.09 -2.60 -0.35
N TRP A 64 -8.02 -2.41 -1.67
CA TRP A 64 -8.72 -1.31 -2.34
C TRP A 64 -10.26 -1.40 -2.27
N GLN A 65 -10.81 -2.59 -2.00
CA GLN A 65 -12.23 -2.83 -1.78
C GLN A 65 -12.61 -2.72 -0.31
N SER A 66 -11.78 -3.28 0.57
CA SER A 66 -12.07 -3.27 2.01
C SER A 66 -11.91 -1.90 2.64
N LEU A 67 -11.05 -1.04 2.07
CA LEU A 67 -10.77 0.32 2.53
C LEU A 67 -11.24 1.38 1.52
N ALA A 68 -12.37 1.12 0.85
CA ALA A 68 -12.86 1.99 -0.21
C ALA A 68 -13.15 3.40 0.29
N ASP A 69 -13.80 3.53 1.46
CA ASP A 69 -14.19 4.80 2.04
C ASP A 69 -12.95 5.60 2.48
N GLU A 70 -12.02 4.96 3.20
CA GLU A 70 -10.79 5.59 3.66
C GLU A 70 -9.90 6.03 2.48
N LEU A 71 -9.79 5.20 1.44
CA LEU A 71 -9.02 5.56 0.24
C LEU A 71 -9.70 6.70 -0.53
N THR A 72 -11.03 6.73 -0.58
CA THR A 72 -11.80 7.82 -1.19
C THR A 72 -11.57 9.14 -0.45
N GLU A 73 -11.60 9.12 0.88
CA GLU A 73 -11.30 10.32 1.70
C GLU A 73 -9.84 10.78 1.54
N LEU A 74 -8.88 9.85 1.44
CA LEU A 74 -7.46 10.20 1.33
C LEU A 74 -7.06 10.70 -0.06
N LEU A 75 -7.66 10.17 -1.13
CA LEU A 75 -7.31 10.45 -2.54
C LEU A 75 -8.28 11.43 -3.22
N GLY A 76 -9.52 11.49 -2.76
CA GLY A 76 -10.66 12.02 -3.50
C GLY A 76 -11.27 11.00 -4.46
N GLU A 77 -12.56 11.16 -4.73
CA GLU A 77 -13.39 10.25 -5.52
C GLU A 77 -12.80 9.93 -6.91
N LYS A 78 -12.33 10.95 -7.63
CA LYS A 78 -11.78 10.77 -8.99
C LYS A 78 -10.53 9.90 -9.00
N ALA A 79 -9.60 10.15 -8.08
CA ALA A 79 -8.35 9.40 -8.01
C ALA A 79 -8.57 7.97 -7.50
N TYR A 80 -9.47 7.78 -6.52
CA TYR A 80 -9.88 6.45 -6.08
C TYR A 80 -10.55 5.65 -7.21
N GLY A 81 -11.43 6.28 -8.00
CA GLY A 81 -12.09 5.64 -9.14
C GLY A 81 -11.09 5.07 -10.15
N GLU A 82 -10.03 5.83 -10.48
CA GLU A 82 -8.95 5.35 -11.36
C GLU A 82 -8.16 4.19 -10.73
N LEU A 83 -7.82 4.27 -9.45
CA LEU A 83 -7.15 3.19 -8.71
C LEU A 83 -7.98 1.90 -8.75
N ALA A 84 -9.27 1.99 -8.38
CA ALA A 84 -10.18 0.87 -8.38
C ALA A 84 -10.31 0.24 -9.78
N ALA A 85 -10.40 1.07 -10.83
CA ALA A 85 -10.44 0.61 -12.20
C ALA A 85 -9.15 -0.12 -12.61
N MET A 86 -7.97 0.39 -12.24
CA MET A 86 -6.68 -0.27 -12.47
C MET A 86 -6.61 -1.64 -11.77
N CYS A 87 -7.00 -1.70 -10.50
CA CYS A 87 -7.01 -2.95 -9.73
C CYS A 87 -7.99 -3.98 -10.31
N LYS A 88 -9.18 -3.55 -10.72
CA LYS A 88 -10.19 -4.42 -11.35
C LYS A 88 -9.70 -4.96 -12.70
N ARG A 89 -9.04 -4.14 -13.52
CA ARG A 89 -8.39 -4.61 -14.77
C ARG A 89 -7.29 -5.62 -14.45
N ARG A 90 -6.45 -5.34 -13.45
CA ARG A 90 -5.35 -6.24 -13.06
C ARG A 90 -5.85 -7.60 -12.57
N SER A 91 -6.96 -7.65 -11.83
CA SER A 91 -7.50 -8.93 -11.32
C SER A 91 -8.06 -9.84 -12.41
N GLN A 92 -8.40 -9.29 -13.59
CA GLN A 92 -8.89 -10.07 -14.74
C GLN A 92 -7.78 -10.77 -15.53
N LEU A 93 -6.53 -10.30 -15.40
CA LEU A 93 -5.42 -10.72 -16.25
C LEU A 93 -4.76 -12.04 -15.80
N GLY A 94 -5.02 -12.51 -14.57
CA GLY A 94 -4.32 -13.66 -13.99
C GLY A 94 -2.81 -13.47 -13.90
N LEU A 95 -2.07 -14.55 -13.61
CA LEU A 95 -0.61 -14.55 -13.67
C LEU A 95 -0.14 -14.70 -15.12
N ILE A 96 -0.01 -13.58 -15.85
CA ILE A 96 0.49 -13.57 -17.23
C ILE A 96 1.93 -14.10 -17.32
N ALA A 97 2.76 -13.79 -16.32
CA ALA A 97 4.14 -14.26 -16.24
C ALA A 97 4.39 -14.85 -14.84
N VAL A 98 4.34 -16.17 -14.74
CA VAL A 98 4.61 -16.88 -13.48
C VAL A 98 6.08 -16.72 -13.11
N HIS A 99 6.34 -16.09 -11.96
CA HIS A 99 7.68 -15.93 -11.42
C HIS A 99 8.37 -17.30 -11.29
N PRO A 100 9.66 -17.45 -11.65
CA PRO A 100 10.36 -18.74 -11.58
C PRO A 100 10.28 -19.41 -10.19
N ALA A 101 10.35 -18.62 -9.11
CA ALA A 101 10.22 -19.14 -7.75
C ALA A 101 8.82 -19.72 -7.46
N THR A 102 7.75 -19.15 -8.03
CA THR A 102 6.39 -19.70 -7.90
C THR A 102 6.27 -21.03 -8.63
N ARG A 103 6.95 -21.19 -9.76
CA ARG A 103 6.96 -22.41 -10.56
C ARG A 103 7.74 -23.55 -9.89
N ALA A 104 8.83 -23.22 -9.18
CA ALA A 104 9.67 -24.20 -8.50
C ALA A 104 9.07 -24.74 -7.19
N ALA A 105 8.05 -24.06 -6.64
CA ALA A 105 7.39 -24.43 -5.38
C ALA A 105 6.10 -25.26 -5.57
N GLN A 106 5.69 -25.50 -6.81
CA GLN A 106 4.57 -26.39 -7.19
C GLN A 106 5.08 -27.81 -7.46
#